data_AF-A0A5J5BP92-F1
#
_entry.id   AF-A0A5J5BP92-F1
#
_cell.length_a   1.000
_cell.length_b   1.000
_cell.length_c   1.000
_cell.angle_alpha   90.00
_cell.angle_beta   90.00
_cell.angle_gamma   90.00
#
_symmetry.space_group_name_H-M   'P 1'
#
loop_
_entity.id
_entity.type
_entity.pdbx_description
1 polymer ?
#
loop_
_entity_poly.entity_id
_entity_poly.type
_entity_poly.pdbx_seq_one_letter_code
_entity_poly.pdbx_strand_id
1 'polypeptide(L)'
;MFRKQTLAGVHTRKREYMEKEEVEDDIVCLDESFFINDNYQLTTFTFGSQVLQLFCLQSASTDFDLTGQLVWPGAMLLNDYLSKNAEMLQGCSVIELGSGVGVTGILCSRFCPEVMLTDHNEEVLKILKKNIELHASSENSNCCAGLIAQKLEWGNSDQLNQILQRHPGGFDLLLHIREKGQCKFILAYVSRAKIMDAMVISEAIGHGLQINEVVGTRSVVGNLEGVIFEITL
;
A
#
# COMPACT_ATOMS: atom_id res chain seq x y z
N MET A 1 -39.19 63.42 62.71
CA MET A 1 -39.70 64.17 61.53
C MET A 1 -38.71 63.95 60.38
N PHE A 2 -39.19 63.60 59.19
CA PHE A 2 -38.49 63.49 57.88
C PHE A 2 -37.04 62.92 57.75
N ARG A 3 -36.97 61.80 57.00
CA ARG A 3 -36.02 61.43 55.90
C ARG A 3 -34.50 61.62 56.10
N LYS A 4 -33.73 60.53 56.11
CA LYS A 4 -33.13 59.82 54.93
C LYS A 4 -32.12 60.67 54.12
N GLN A 5 -30.85 60.25 54.15
CA GLN A 5 -30.24 59.64 52.96
C GLN A 5 -29.09 58.68 53.35
N THR A 6 -28.66 57.85 52.41
CA THR A 6 -27.81 56.67 52.61
C THR A 6 -26.48 56.84 51.88
N LEU A 7 -25.40 56.23 52.39
CA LEU A 7 -24.47 55.44 51.58
C LEU A 7 -23.62 54.51 52.46
N ALA A 8 -23.27 53.34 51.94
CA ALA A 8 -22.40 52.36 52.61
C ALA A 8 -20.93 52.84 52.56
N GLY A 9 -19.98 52.33 53.35
CA GLY A 9 -19.63 50.92 53.49
C GLY A 9 -18.17 50.76 53.09
N VAL A 10 -17.23 51.13 53.97
CA VAL A 10 -16.53 50.20 54.87
C VAL A 10 -15.34 49.48 54.20
N HIS A 11 -14.16 49.98 54.57
CA HIS A 11 -12.89 49.26 54.72
C HIS A 11 -12.16 48.77 53.47
N THR A 12 -11.19 49.60 53.09
CA THR A 12 -9.90 49.18 52.53
C THR A 12 -9.38 47.86 53.11
N ARG A 13 -9.12 46.89 52.23
CA ARG A 13 -8.09 45.88 52.40
C ARG A 13 -7.03 46.07 51.32
N LYS A 14 -5.75 45.92 51.68
CA LYS A 14 -4.67 45.80 50.70
C LYS A 14 -4.97 44.63 49.78
N ARG A 15 -4.77 44.79 48.47
CA ARG A 15 -4.60 43.64 47.56
C ARG A 15 -3.11 43.43 47.39
N GLU A 16 -2.65 42.23 47.71
CA GLU A 16 -1.35 41.76 47.26
C GLU A 16 -1.45 41.48 45.76
N TYR A 17 -0.47 41.97 45.00
CA TYR A 17 -0.35 41.60 43.59
C TYR A 17 0.34 40.24 43.55
N MET A 18 -0.45 39.19 43.32
CA MET A 18 0.09 37.97 42.72
C MET A 18 0.17 38.22 41.23
N GLU A 19 1.39 38.39 40.71
CA GLU A 19 1.64 38.20 39.29
C GLU A 19 1.32 36.73 38.98
N LYS A 20 0.39 36.51 38.06
CA LYS A 20 0.28 35.21 37.41
C LYS A 20 1.31 35.19 36.31
N GLU A 21 2.30 34.32 36.45
CA GLU A 21 2.99 33.79 35.27
C GLU A 21 1.96 32.98 34.49
N GLU A 22 1.44 33.56 33.40
CA GLU A 22 0.75 32.80 32.39
C GLU A 22 1.83 32.01 31.65
N VAL A 23 1.95 30.72 31.99
CA VAL A 23 2.74 29.78 31.22
C VAL A 23 2.02 29.62 29.88
N GLU A 24 2.52 30.32 28.86
CA GLU A 24 2.22 29.96 27.48
C GLU A 24 2.80 28.56 27.25
N ASP A 25 1.92 27.55 27.24
CA ASP A 25 2.28 26.23 26.72
C ASP A 25 2.65 26.40 25.24
N ASP A 26 3.94 26.46 24.94
CA ASP A 26 4.49 26.51 23.58
C ASP A 26 4.06 25.24 22.81
N ILE A 27 2.88 25.29 22.18
CA ILE A 27 2.40 24.24 21.28
C ILE A 27 3.27 24.27 20.03
N VAL A 28 4.35 23.48 20.06
CA VAL A 28 5.21 23.24 18.90
C VAL A 28 4.39 22.53 17.84
N CYS A 29 3.86 23.30 16.89
CA CYS A 29 3.25 22.79 15.66
C CYS A 29 4.32 22.10 14.81
N LEU A 30 4.54 20.82 15.07
CA LEU A 30 5.33 19.94 14.23
C LEU A 30 4.65 19.82 12.86
N ASP A 31 5.42 20.03 11.79
CA ASP A 31 4.95 19.81 10.43
C ASP A 31 4.66 18.32 10.16
N GLU A 32 3.77 18.01 9.23
CA GLU A 32 3.39 16.63 8.91
C GLU A 32 4.60 15.79 8.46
N SER A 33 5.62 16.42 7.84
CA SER A 33 6.88 15.76 7.47
C SER A 33 7.66 15.20 8.67
N PHE A 34 7.44 15.69 9.90
CA PHE A 34 8.10 15.17 11.10
C PHE A 34 7.70 13.72 11.42
N PHE A 35 6.52 13.28 10.96
CA PHE A 35 6.01 11.93 11.18
C PHE A 35 6.27 10.97 10.00
N ILE A 36 6.76 11.49 8.87
CA ILE A 36 7.07 10.70 7.67
C ILE A 36 8.48 10.14 7.78
N ASN A 37 8.61 8.81 7.80
CA ASN A 37 9.90 8.12 7.76
C ASN A 37 10.32 7.86 6.31
N ASP A 38 11.29 8.62 5.79
CA ASP A 38 11.84 8.47 4.45
C ASP A 38 13.23 7.79 4.41
N ASN A 39 13.65 7.17 5.52
CA ASN A 39 14.94 6.50 5.67
C ASN A 39 14.96 5.12 4.97
N TYR A 40 14.62 5.10 3.69
CA TYR A 40 14.56 3.92 2.85
C TYR A 40 15.95 3.37 2.56
N GLN A 41 16.16 2.09 2.84
CA GLN A 41 17.40 1.38 2.56
C GLN A 41 17.29 0.61 1.25
N LEU A 42 18.37 0.58 0.47
CA LEU A 42 18.44 -0.18 -0.77
C LEU A 42 18.61 -1.67 -0.44
N THR A 43 17.50 -2.40 -0.44
CA THR A 43 17.43 -3.83 -0.10
C THR A 43 17.47 -4.67 -1.37
N THR A 44 18.24 -5.76 -1.33
CA THR A 44 18.34 -6.73 -2.45
C THR A 44 17.46 -7.93 -2.16
N PHE A 45 16.60 -8.29 -3.12
CA PHE A 45 15.67 -9.41 -3.06
C PHE A 45 16.00 -10.40 -4.18
N THR A 46 15.87 -11.70 -3.90
CA THR A 46 16.20 -12.78 -4.84
C THR A 46 15.04 -13.77 -4.91
N PHE A 47 14.52 -14.00 -6.12
CA PHE A 47 13.39 -14.88 -6.40
C PHE A 47 13.77 -15.81 -7.57
N GLY A 48 14.10 -17.06 -7.26
CA GLY A 48 14.69 -17.97 -8.25
C GLY A 48 16.00 -17.43 -8.81
N SER A 49 16.05 -17.16 -10.11
CA SER A 49 17.17 -16.51 -10.80
C SER A 49 17.08 -14.98 -10.86
N GLN A 50 15.95 -14.39 -10.46
CA GLN A 50 15.73 -12.95 -10.53
C GLN A 50 16.30 -12.25 -9.30
N VAL A 51 17.13 -11.22 -9.52
CA VAL A 51 17.66 -10.34 -8.47
C VAL A 51 17.12 -8.93 -8.71
N LEU A 52 16.49 -8.38 -7.68
CA LEU A 52 15.90 -7.04 -7.67
C LEU A 52 16.54 -6.22 -6.54
N GLN A 53 16.64 -4.90 -6.73
CA GLN A 53 17.04 -3.97 -5.68
C GLN A 53 15.97 -2.88 -5.58
N LEU A 54 15.49 -2.60 -4.36
CA LEU A 54 14.45 -1.61 -4.12
C LEU A 54 14.77 -0.82 -2.84
N PHE A 55 14.46 0.46 -2.84
CA PHE A 55 14.41 1.27 -1.63
C PHE A 55 13.13 0.93 -0.84
N CYS A 56 13.28 0.52 0.41
CA CYS A 56 12.17 0.25 1.32
C CYS A 56 12.57 0.50 2.80
N LEU A 57 11.58 0.70 3.67
CA LEU A 57 11.83 0.72 5.12
C LEU A 57 12.10 -0.72 5.62
N GLN A 58 12.91 -0.83 6.68
CA GLN A 58 13.26 -2.12 7.32
C GLN A 58 12.36 -2.46 8.52
N SER A 59 11.53 -1.51 8.97
CA SER A 59 10.65 -1.62 10.13
C SER A 59 9.41 -0.75 9.93
N ALA A 60 8.25 -1.20 10.40
CA ALA A 60 7.00 -0.45 10.25
C ALA A 60 7.05 0.91 10.95
N SER A 61 6.34 1.89 10.38
CA SER A 61 5.85 3.05 11.13
C SER A 61 4.78 2.60 12.14
N THR A 62 4.49 3.45 13.12
CA THR A 62 3.27 3.33 13.94
C THR A 62 2.01 3.76 13.18
N ASP A 63 2.17 4.44 12.05
CA ASP A 63 1.09 4.78 11.12
C ASP A 63 0.77 3.58 10.21
N PHE A 64 -0.52 3.26 10.08
CA PHE A 64 -1.03 2.16 9.27
C PHE A 64 -1.04 2.50 7.77
N ASP A 65 -1.31 3.75 7.40
CA ASP A 65 -1.49 4.17 6.00
C ASP A 65 -0.14 4.23 5.26
N LEU A 66 0.96 4.39 6.02
CA LEU A 66 2.33 4.34 5.55
C LEU A 66 2.92 2.91 5.46
N THR A 67 2.18 1.86 5.83
CA THR A 67 2.74 0.49 5.80
C THR A 67 3.06 -0.04 4.40
N GLY A 68 2.61 0.63 3.33
CA GLY A 68 3.06 0.37 1.95
C GLY A 68 4.55 0.68 1.70
N GLN A 69 5.23 1.38 2.61
CA GLN A 69 6.68 1.63 2.57
C GLN A 69 7.54 0.37 2.85
N LEU A 70 6.92 -0.75 3.21
CA LEU A 70 7.56 -2.05 3.48
C LEU A 70 7.39 -3.04 2.33
N VAL A 71 8.27 -4.04 2.28
CA VAL A 71 7.97 -5.30 1.59
C VAL A 71 7.25 -6.24 2.57
N TRP A 72 5.98 -6.50 2.30
CA TRP A 72 5.17 -7.42 3.11
C TRP A 72 5.50 -8.90 2.82
N PRO A 73 5.36 -9.81 3.79
CA PRO A 73 5.66 -11.23 3.57
C PRO A 73 4.76 -11.92 2.53
N GLY A 74 3.57 -11.37 2.26
CA GLY A 74 2.71 -11.82 1.16
C GLY A 74 3.32 -11.55 -0.22
N ALA A 75 3.97 -10.41 -0.42
CA ALA A 75 4.68 -10.11 -1.66
C ALA A 75 5.94 -11.00 -1.83
N MET A 76 6.61 -11.36 -0.73
CA MET A 76 7.71 -12.34 -0.77
C MET A 76 7.22 -13.73 -1.22
N LEU A 77 6.08 -14.19 -0.70
CA LEU A 77 5.44 -15.43 -1.13
C LEU A 77 4.98 -15.38 -2.60
N LEU A 78 4.37 -14.27 -3.01
CA LEU A 78 3.93 -14.04 -4.39
C LEU A 78 5.09 -14.11 -5.36
N ASN A 79 6.20 -13.42 -5.05
CA ASN A 79 7.37 -13.38 -5.91
C ASN A 79 8.12 -14.71 -5.99
N ASP A 80 8.21 -15.46 -4.89
CA ASP A 80 8.73 -16.83 -4.93
C ASP A 80 7.89 -17.71 -5.86
N TYR A 81 6.56 -17.63 -5.78
CA TYR A 81 5.64 -18.35 -6.67
C TYR A 81 5.77 -17.89 -8.15
N LEU A 82 5.69 -16.59 -8.42
CA LEU A 82 5.76 -16.04 -9.78
C LEU A 82 7.12 -16.29 -10.44
N SER A 83 8.23 -16.26 -9.68
CA SER A 83 9.56 -16.58 -10.23
C SER A 83 9.72 -18.05 -10.68
N LYS A 84 8.84 -18.95 -10.20
CA LYS A 84 8.82 -20.38 -10.53
C LYS A 84 7.80 -20.73 -11.63
N ASN A 85 6.88 -19.83 -11.94
CA ASN A 85 5.81 -19.99 -12.93
C ASN A 85 5.83 -18.82 -13.94
N ALA A 86 7.02 -18.30 -14.24
CA ALA A 86 7.20 -17.05 -14.98
C ALA A 86 6.69 -17.11 -16.44
N GLU A 87 6.47 -18.30 -16.99
CA GLU A 87 5.76 -18.52 -18.25
C GLU A 87 4.30 -18.02 -18.20
N MET A 88 3.65 -18.00 -17.04
CA MET A 88 2.29 -17.45 -16.86
C MET A 88 2.22 -15.91 -17.00
N LEU A 89 3.38 -15.24 -17.03
CA LEU A 89 3.52 -13.79 -17.15
C LEU A 89 3.89 -13.34 -18.58
N GLN A 90 4.32 -14.27 -19.44
CA GLN A 90 4.91 -13.94 -20.74
C GLN A 90 3.87 -13.36 -21.70
N GLY A 91 4.07 -12.10 -22.08
CA GLY A 91 3.17 -11.39 -22.99
C GLY A 91 1.89 -10.82 -22.36
N CYS A 92 1.61 -11.12 -21.08
CA CYS A 92 0.47 -10.56 -20.35
C CYS A 92 0.73 -9.10 -19.96
N SER A 93 -0.22 -8.20 -20.20
CA SER A 93 -0.24 -6.91 -19.48
C SER A 93 -0.75 -7.12 -18.04
N VAL A 94 -0.29 -6.32 -17.07
CA VAL A 94 -0.54 -6.53 -15.62
C VAL A 94 -1.01 -5.26 -14.90
N ILE A 95 -1.90 -5.40 -13.90
CA ILE A 95 -2.02 -4.42 -12.81
C ILE A 95 -1.69 -5.07 -11.45
N GLU A 96 -1.07 -4.30 -10.56
CA GLU A 96 -0.95 -4.61 -9.14
C GLU A 96 -1.74 -3.57 -8.32
N LEU A 97 -2.55 -4.05 -7.37
CA LEU A 97 -3.34 -3.21 -6.45
C LEU A 97 -2.69 -3.24 -5.06
N GLY A 98 -2.40 -2.07 -4.49
CA GLY A 98 -1.69 -1.98 -3.21
C GLY A 98 -0.22 -2.39 -3.34
N SER A 99 0.45 -1.93 -4.40
CA SER A 99 1.82 -2.32 -4.75
C SER A 99 2.87 -1.98 -3.69
N GLY A 100 2.58 -1.06 -2.76
CA GLY A 100 3.58 -0.58 -1.81
C GLY A 100 4.82 -0.03 -2.53
N VAL A 101 6.00 -0.49 -2.12
CA VAL A 101 7.28 -0.18 -2.77
C VAL A 101 7.47 -0.78 -4.17
N GLY A 102 6.55 -1.62 -4.67
CA GLY A 102 6.49 -2.11 -6.05
C GLY A 102 7.20 -3.44 -6.33
N VAL A 103 7.53 -4.22 -5.30
CA VAL A 103 8.39 -5.41 -5.44
C VAL A 103 7.80 -6.52 -6.32
N THR A 104 6.47 -6.63 -6.45
CA THR A 104 5.81 -7.61 -7.32
C THR A 104 5.81 -7.15 -8.77
N GLY A 105 5.27 -5.96 -9.08
CA GLY A 105 5.24 -5.47 -10.46
C GLY A 105 6.64 -5.26 -11.07
N ILE A 106 7.66 -4.95 -10.25
CA ILE A 106 9.08 -4.88 -10.66
C ILE A 106 9.68 -6.29 -10.93
N LEU A 107 9.09 -7.36 -10.39
CA LEU A 107 9.39 -8.74 -10.82
C LEU A 107 8.65 -9.07 -12.13
N CYS A 108 7.36 -8.75 -12.21
CA CYS A 108 6.53 -9.02 -13.40
C CYS A 108 7.08 -8.32 -14.66
N SER A 109 7.66 -7.12 -14.52
CA SER A 109 8.27 -6.36 -15.62
C SER A 109 9.45 -7.06 -16.30
N ARG A 110 9.98 -8.14 -15.73
CA ARG A 110 11.00 -9.00 -16.34
C ARG A 110 10.43 -10.01 -17.35
N PHE A 111 9.10 -10.11 -17.45
CA PHE A 111 8.38 -11.10 -18.25
C PHE A 111 7.20 -10.51 -19.04
N CYS A 112 6.57 -9.47 -18.50
CA CYS A 112 5.40 -8.78 -19.05
C CYS A 112 5.80 -7.58 -19.93
N PRO A 113 5.12 -7.29 -21.07
CA PRO A 113 5.35 -6.08 -21.86
C PRO A 113 4.86 -4.78 -21.21
N GLU A 114 3.91 -4.86 -20.27
CA GLU A 114 3.29 -3.70 -19.60
C GLU A 114 2.90 -4.10 -18.17
N VAL A 115 3.23 -3.25 -17.19
CA VAL A 115 2.88 -3.46 -15.77
C VAL A 115 2.54 -2.12 -15.13
N MET A 116 1.29 -1.98 -14.69
CA MET A 116 0.87 -0.85 -13.88
C MET A 116 0.89 -1.22 -12.39
N LEU A 117 1.62 -0.45 -11.61
CA LEU A 117 1.63 -0.53 -10.15
C LEU A 117 0.69 0.55 -9.60
N THR A 118 -0.13 0.22 -8.61
CA THR A 118 -1.07 1.18 -8.03
C THR A 118 -1.11 1.14 -6.51
N ASP A 119 -1.21 2.33 -5.91
CA ASP A 119 -1.45 2.52 -4.49
C ASP A 119 -2.29 3.80 -4.28
N HIS A 120 -2.80 3.98 -3.08
CA HIS A 120 -3.66 5.10 -2.68
C HIS A 120 -2.87 6.25 -2.01
N ASN A 121 -1.82 5.92 -1.26
CA ASN A 121 -1.07 6.83 -0.40
C ASN A 121 0.03 7.55 -1.20
N GLU A 122 0.11 8.88 -1.11
CA GLU A 122 1.07 9.66 -1.91
C GLU A 122 2.53 9.41 -1.52
N GLU A 123 2.84 9.17 -0.25
CA GLU A 123 4.21 8.86 0.20
C GLU A 123 4.66 7.49 -0.32
N VAL A 124 3.75 6.52 -0.33
CA VAL A 124 3.96 5.22 -0.96
C VAL A 124 4.15 5.38 -2.47
N LEU A 125 3.34 6.21 -3.13
CA LEU A 125 3.50 6.51 -4.56
C LEU A 125 4.83 7.23 -4.88
N LYS A 126 5.42 8.02 -3.96
CA LYS A 126 6.77 8.60 -4.14
C LYS A 126 7.85 7.53 -4.15
N ILE A 127 7.86 6.63 -3.16
CA ILE A 127 8.88 5.55 -3.10
C ILE A 127 8.71 4.53 -4.22
N LEU A 128 7.47 4.23 -4.60
CA LEU A 128 7.15 3.41 -5.77
C LEU A 128 7.76 3.98 -7.05
N LYS A 129 7.56 5.28 -7.33
CA LYS A 129 8.15 5.95 -8.51
C LYS A 129 9.67 5.92 -8.50
N LYS A 130 10.31 6.20 -7.34
CA LYS A 130 11.76 6.09 -7.15
C LYS A 130 12.29 4.67 -7.45
N ASN A 131 11.53 3.62 -7.11
CA ASN A 131 11.89 2.24 -7.44
C ASN A 131 11.66 1.90 -8.93
N ILE A 132 10.65 2.47 -9.58
CA ILE A 132 10.48 2.37 -11.04
C ILE A 132 11.68 3.00 -11.78
N GLU A 133 12.08 4.22 -11.38
CA GLU A 133 13.22 4.95 -11.95
C GLU A 133 14.55 4.18 -11.79
N LEU A 134 14.75 3.51 -10.65
CA LEU A 134 15.90 2.65 -10.38
C LEU A 134 16.01 1.46 -11.36
N HIS A 135 14.89 0.89 -11.82
CA HIS A 135 14.89 -0.20 -12.80
C HIS A 135 14.87 0.29 -14.25
N ALA A 136 14.22 1.43 -14.53
CA ALA A 136 14.19 2.07 -15.85
C ALA A 136 15.57 2.59 -16.32
N SER A 137 16.50 2.81 -15.41
CA SER A 137 17.86 3.30 -15.69
C SER A 137 18.92 2.19 -15.85
N SER A 138 18.56 0.91 -15.70
CA SER A 138 19.50 -0.21 -15.88
C SER A 138 19.47 -0.76 -17.31
N GLU A 139 20.63 -0.79 -17.99
CA GLU A 139 20.75 -1.12 -19.44
C GLU A 139 20.57 -2.60 -19.81
N ASN A 140 19.72 -3.35 -19.09
CA ASN A 140 19.35 -4.74 -19.44
C ASN A 140 18.32 -4.75 -20.60
N SER A 141 18.83 -4.44 -21.80
CA SER A 141 18.11 -4.10 -23.04
C SER A 141 17.27 -5.21 -23.72
N ASN A 142 16.66 -6.11 -22.94
CA ASN A 142 15.80 -7.20 -23.45
C ASN A 142 14.34 -7.13 -22.96
N CYS A 143 14.04 -6.47 -21.84
CA CYS A 143 12.67 -6.39 -21.28
C CYS A 143 12.36 -4.99 -20.74
N CYS A 144 12.24 -4.01 -21.65
CA CYS A 144 11.74 -2.68 -21.33
C CYS A 144 10.20 -2.69 -21.25
N ALA A 145 9.65 -3.30 -20.21
CA ALA A 145 8.21 -3.25 -19.93
C ALA A 145 7.74 -1.80 -19.72
N GLY A 146 6.52 -1.49 -20.16
CA GLY A 146 5.84 -0.25 -19.79
C GLY A 146 5.51 -0.23 -18.30
N LEU A 147 6.43 0.27 -17.47
CA LEU A 147 6.34 0.27 -16.01
C LEU A 147 5.80 1.61 -15.50
N ILE A 148 4.58 1.63 -14.97
CA ILE A 148 3.85 2.88 -14.65
C ILE A 148 3.26 2.83 -13.24
N ALA A 149 3.50 3.86 -12.43
CA ALA A 149 2.77 4.06 -11.16
C ALA A 149 1.54 4.97 -11.38
N GLN A 150 0.35 4.54 -10.95
CA GLN A 150 -0.85 5.39 -10.89
C GLN A 150 -1.50 5.33 -9.50
N LYS A 151 -2.24 6.38 -9.15
CA LYS A 151 -3.04 6.39 -7.91
C LYS A 151 -4.31 5.59 -8.11
N LEU A 152 -4.58 4.65 -7.19
CA LEU A 152 -5.86 3.95 -7.11
C LEU A 152 -6.23 3.64 -5.66
N GLU A 153 -7.22 4.38 -5.18
CA GLU A 153 -7.95 4.13 -3.94
C GLU A 153 -9.03 3.06 -4.17
N TRP A 154 -9.12 2.07 -3.27
CA TRP A 154 -10.06 0.97 -3.43
C TRP A 154 -11.52 1.44 -3.34
N GLY A 155 -12.33 1.06 -4.32
CA GLY A 155 -13.71 1.55 -4.48
C GLY A 155 -13.84 2.92 -5.16
N ASN A 156 -12.73 3.58 -5.51
CA ASN A 156 -12.77 4.87 -6.22
C ASN A 156 -13.03 4.68 -7.73
N SER A 157 -14.32 4.61 -8.08
CA SER A 157 -14.78 4.41 -9.46
C SER A 157 -14.23 5.42 -10.47
N ASP A 158 -14.01 6.68 -10.07
CA ASP A 158 -13.53 7.72 -10.99
C ASP A 158 -12.05 7.56 -11.34
N GLN A 159 -11.23 7.11 -10.39
CA GLN A 159 -9.83 6.74 -10.63
C GLN A 159 -9.75 5.48 -11.51
N LEU A 160 -10.56 4.45 -11.20
CA LEU A 160 -10.63 3.22 -12.00
C LEU A 160 -11.10 3.49 -13.44
N ASN A 161 -12.13 4.31 -13.63
CA ASN A 161 -12.62 4.70 -14.96
C ASN A 161 -11.54 5.44 -15.78
N GLN A 162 -10.72 6.29 -15.15
CA GLN A 162 -9.61 6.96 -15.83
C GLN A 162 -8.50 5.98 -16.26
N ILE A 163 -8.22 4.96 -15.45
CA ILE A 163 -7.27 3.89 -15.81
C ILE A 163 -7.82 3.09 -17.00
N LEU A 164 -9.08 2.63 -16.93
CA LEU A 164 -9.72 1.86 -18.02
C LEU A 164 -9.86 2.65 -19.33
N GLN A 165 -10.04 3.98 -19.26
CA GLN A 165 -10.04 4.85 -20.46
C GLN A 165 -8.66 4.98 -21.11
N ARG A 166 -7.57 4.96 -20.31
CA ARG A 166 -6.18 4.98 -20.82
C ARG A 166 -5.76 3.62 -21.38
N HIS A 167 -6.24 2.53 -20.79
CA HIS A 167 -5.94 1.16 -21.18
C HIS A 167 -7.25 0.48 -21.66
N PRO A 168 -7.81 0.87 -22.83
CA PRO A 168 -9.05 0.28 -23.35
C PRO A 168 -8.86 -1.18 -23.84
N GLY A 169 -7.61 -1.62 -23.92
CA GLY A 169 -7.28 -3.04 -24.03
C GLY A 169 -7.57 -3.82 -22.74
N GLY A 170 -7.68 -3.16 -21.58
CA GLY A 170 -7.51 -3.79 -20.27
C GLY A 170 -6.08 -4.33 -20.09
N PHE A 171 -5.92 -5.26 -19.18
CA PHE A 171 -4.71 -6.05 -18.95
C PHE A 171 -5.11 -7.53 -18.78
N ASP A 172 -4.17 -8.47 -18.86
CA ASP A 172 -4.46 -9.91 -18.97
C ASP A 172 -4.30 -10.66 -17.65
N LEU A 173 -3.27 -10.29 -16.88
CA LEU A 173 -3.15 -10.63 -15.46
C LEU A 173 -3.65 -9.44 -14.64
N LEU A 174 -4.97 -9.36 -14.53
CA LEU A 174 -5.69 -8.24 -13.92
C LEU A 174 -6.24 -8.65 -12.55
N LEU A 175 -6.22 -7.71 -11.62
CA LEU A 175 -7.06 -7.78 -10.42
C LEU A 175 -8.50 -7.26 -10.64
N HIS A 176 -8.85 -6.70 -11.83
CA HIS A 176 -10.20 -6.55 -12.47
C HIS A 176 -10.09 -5.75 -13.79
N ILE A 177 -10.69 -6.01 -14.97
CA ILE A 177 -11.38 -7.15 -15.65
C ILE A 177 -11.23 -6.99 -17.20
N ARG A 178 -11.40 -8.04 -18.03
CA ARG A 178 -11.57 -7.95 -19.52
C ARG A 178 -12.79 -8.74 -20.01
N GLU A 179 -13.49 -8.25 -21.04
CA GLU A 179 -14.65 -8.94 -21.64
C GLU A 179 -14.33 -10.03 -22.70
N LYS A 180 -13.08 -10.14 -23.19
CA LYS A 180 -12.69 -11.06 -24.29
C LYS A 180 -11.35 -11.77 -24.10
N GLY A 181 -11.05 -12.19 -22.88
CA GLY A 181 -9.91 -13.03 -22.54
C GLY A 181 -10.11 -13.73 -21.20
N GLN A 182 -9.34 -14.79 -20.93
CA GLN A 182 -9.34 -15.45 -19.62
C GLN A 182 -8.54 -14.59 -18.62
N CYS A 183 -9.21 -13.58 -18.04
CA CYS A 183 -8.66 -12.74 -16.98
C CYS A 183 -8.32 -13.60 -15.77
N LYS A 184 -7.04 -13.69 -15.41
CA LYS A 184 -6.56 -14.45 -14.25
C LYS A 184 -6.12 -13.48 -13.15
N PHE A 185 -6.60 -13.74 -11.94
CA PHE A 185 -6.30 -12.99 -10.73
C PHE A 185 -5.42 -13.88 -9.85
N ILE A 186 -4.30 -13.37 -9.34
CA ILE A 186 -3.42 -14.10 -8.40
C ILE A 186 -3.35 -13.29 -7.11
N LEU A 187 -3.82 -13.88 -6.01
CA LEU A 187 -3.84 -13.25 -4.69
C LEU A 187 -2.93 -14.02 -3.73
N ALA A 188 -1.84 -13.39 -3.30
CA ALA A 188 -1.08 -13.89 -2.16
C ALA A 188 -1.73 -13.44 -0.85
N TYR A 189 -2.18 -14.41 -0.07
CA TYR A 189 -2.84 -14.18 1.21
C TYR A 189 -1.98 -14.71 2.36
N VAL A 190 -1.74 -13.87 3.38
CA VAL A 190 -1.08 -14.28 4.62
C VAL A 190 -2.05 -14.16 5.78
N SER A 191 -2.50 -15.30 6.27
CA SER A 191 -3.55 -15.41 7.28
C SER A 191 -3.07 -14.99 8.65
N ARG A 192 -3.80 -14.06 9.28
CA ARG A 192 -3.64 -13.75 10.72
C ARG A 192 -4.44 -14.70 11.62
N ALA A 193 -5.42 -15.42 11.09
CA ALA A 193 -6.15 -16.51 11.75
C ALA A 193 -6.96 -17.32 10.73
N LYS A 194 -6.99 -18.66 10.85
CA LYS A 194 -7.64 -19.57 9.86
C LYS A 194 -9.14 -19.31 9.60
N ILE A 195 -9.82 -18.54 10.45
CA ILE A 195 -11.21 -18.11 10.22
C ILE A 195 -11.31 -17.06 9.10
N MET A 196 -10.24 -16.29 8.84
CA MET A 196 -10.19 -15.27 7.81
C MET A 196 -10.01 -15.88 6.41
N ASP A 197 -9.28 -17.00 6.26
CA ASP A 197 -9.19 -17.78 5.02
C ASP A 197 -10.60 -18.09 4.47
N ALA A 198 -11.48 -18.57 5.35
CA ALA A 198 -12.87 -18.91 5.02
C ALA A 198 -13.71 -17.68 4.66
N MET A 199 -13.44 -16.52 5.25
CA MET A 199 -14.12 -15.25 4.91
C MET A 199 -13.73 -14.77 3.51
N VAL A 200 -12.43 -14.78 3.16
CA VAL A 200 -11.95 -14.38 1.82
C VAL A 200 -12.57 -15.28 0.74
N ILE A 201 -12.60 -16.60 0.99
CA ILE A 201 -13.22 -17.56 0.07
C ILE A 201 -14.74 -17.34 -0.03
N SER A 202 -15.43 -17.15 1.10
CA SER A 202 -16.89 -16.94 1.12
C SER A 202 -17.31 -15.62 0.46
N GLU A 203 -16.54 -14.55 0.60
CA GLU A 203 -16.82 -13.26 -0.02
C GLU A 203 -16.64 -13.34 -1.55
N ALA A 204 -15.53 -13.93 -2.01
CA ALA A 204 -15.29 -14.13 -3.44
C ALA A 204 -16.41 -14.94 -4.11
N ILE A 205 -16.83 -16.05 -3.50
CA ILE A 205 -17.96 -16.87 -3.96
C ILE A 205 -19.28 -16.08 -3.89
N GLY A 206 -19.45 -15.22 -2.89
CA GLY A 206 -20.61 -14.33 -2.75
C GLY A 206 -20.80 -13.35 -3.92
N HIS A 207 -19.70 -12.88 -4.52
CA HIS A 207 -19.71 -12.06 -5.74
C HIS A 207 -19.61 -12.90 -7.04
N GLY A 208 -19.76 -14.23 -6.95
CA GLY A 208 -19.76 -15.14 -8.08
C GLY A 208 -18.39 -15.52 -8.64
N LEU A 209 -17.29 -15.19 -7.93
CA LEU A 209 -15.94 -15.53 -8.35
C LEU A 209 -15.59 -16.98 -7.99
N GLN A 210 -14.86 -17.64 -8.90
CA GLN A 210 -14.27 -18.96 -8.66
C GLN A 210 -12.90 -18.77 -8.02
N ILE A 211 -12.74 -19.19 -6.76
CA ILE A 211 -11.49 -19.07 -5.99
C ILE A 211 -10.92 -20.45 -5.65
N ASN A 212 -9.64 -20.67 -5.97
CA ASN A 212 -8.94 -21.94 -5.76
C ASN A 212 -7.58 -21.72 -5.09
N GLU A 213 -7.26 -22.53 -4.07
CA GLU A 213 -5.91 -22.57 -3.51
C GLU A 213 -4.95 -23.22 -4.52
N VAL A 214 -3.85 -22.55 -4.84
CA VAL A 214 -2.82 -23.09 -5.73
C VAL A 214 -2.04 -24.16 -4.99
N VAL A 215 -2.17 -25.40 -5.44
CA VAL A 215 -1.65 -26.61 -4.77
C VAL A 215 -0.15 -26.47 -4.49
N GLY A 216 0.23 -26.68 -3.22
CA GLY A 216 1.63 -26.64 -2.78
C GLY A 216 2.17 -25.25 -2.43
N THR A 217 1.37 -24.18 -2.55
CA THR A 217 1.81 -22.82 -2.14
C THR A 217 1.60 -22.52 -0.65
N ARG A 218 0.72 -23.26 0.04
CA ARG A 218 0.49 -23.07 1.48
C ARG A 218 1.74 -23.38 2.29
N SER A 219 2.24 -22.38 3.01
CA SER A 219 3.54 -22.39 3.67
C SER A 219 3.55 -21.54 4.94
N VAL A 220 4.52 -21.75 5.82
CA VAL A 220 4.70 -20.94 7.04
C VAL A 220 5.57 -19.73 6.69
N VAL A 221 5.01 -18.54 6.91
CA VAL A 221 5.66 -17.25 6.62
C VAL A 221 5.84 -16.50 7.94
N GLY A 222 7.03 -16.62 8.52
CA GLY A 222 7.30 -16.15 9.88
C GLY A 222 6.53 -16.97 10.92
N ASN A 223 5.57 -16.35 11.59
CA ASN A 223 4.64 -17.01 12.52
C ASN A 223 3.21 -17.16 11.97
N LEU A 224 2.99 -16.84 10.69
CA LEU A 224 1.70 -16.86 10.00
C LEU A 224 1.66 -17.97 8.93
N GLU A 225 0.47 -18.30 8.43
CA GLU A 225 0.28 -19.25 7.31
C GLU A 225 -0.03 -18.44 6.04
N GLY A 226 0.82 -18.55 5.02
CA GLY A 226 0.66 -17.91 3.72
C GLY A 226 0.22 -18.89 2.64
N VAL A 227 -0.56 -18.43 1.68
CA VAL A 227 -1.12 -19.24 0.57
C VAL A 227 -1.32 -18.37 -0.68
N ILE A 228 -1.21 -18.95 -1.87
CA ILE A 228 -1.62 -18.28 -3.12
C ILE A 228 -3.00 -18.79 -3.54
N PHE A 229 -3.90 -17.87 -3.86
CA PHE A 229 -5.17 -18.15 -4.51
C PHE A 229 -5.11 -17.75 -5.99
N GLU A 230 -5.59 -18.63 -6.86
CA GLU A 230 -6.00 -18.29 -8.23
C GLU A 230 -7.50 -18.00 -8.20
N ILE A 231 -7.90 -16.84 -8.72
CA ILE A 231 -9.29 -16.42 -8.81
C ILE A 231 -9.63 -16.17 -10.29
N THR A 232 -10.83 -16.57 -10.70
CA THR A 232 -11.39 -16.31 -12.04
C THR A 232 -12.88 -15.96 -11.95
N LEU A 233 -13.42 -15.48 -13.07
CA LEU A 233 -14.86 -15.35 -13.32
C LEU A 233 -15.36 -16.64 -13.98
#